data_AF-A0A081FYU6-F1
#
_entry.id   AF-A0A081FYU6-F1
#
_cell.length_a   1.000
_cell.length_b   1.000
_cell.length_c   1.000
_cell.angle_alpha   90.00
_cell.angle_beta   90.00
_cell.angle_gamma   90.00
#
_symmetry.space_group_name_H-M   'P 1'
#
loop_
_entity.id
_entity.type
_entity.pdbx_description
1 polymer ?
#
loop_
_entity_poly.entity_id
_entity_poly.type
_entity_poly.pdbx_seq_one_letter_code
_entity_poly.pdbx_strand_id
1 'polypeptide(L)'
;MTIKLLNRSAIVIRPKQPLADWAARVAPEEEIDLATLRMEGTVYLIDEVEQESGFVEALGRGWRTIFENELSAWDEFGDDWPAPLSQMMFEQWFEAEPQVLAFDISSEPLLRAELA
;
A
#
# COMPACT_ATOMS: atom_id res chain seq x y z
N MET A 1 10.94 28.62 -0.31
CA MET A 1 10.33 27.51 -1.06
C MET A 1 8.84 27.54 -0.80
N THR A 2 8.00 27.38 -1.82
CA THR A 2 6.54 27.36 -1.66
C THR A 2 6.10 25.90 -1.60
N ILE A 3 5.39 25.52 -0.55
CA ILE A 3 4.78 24.19 -0.39
C ILE A 3 3.68 24.03 -1.46
N LYS A 4 3.63 22.90 -2.15
CA LYS A 4 2.65 22.63 -3.21
C LYS A 4 1.66 21.57 -2.74
N LEU A 5 0.36 21.85 -2.82
CA LEU A 5 -0.67 20.84 -2.61
C LEU A 5 -0.71 19.89 -3.83
N LEU A 6 -0.63 18.58 -3.59
CA LEU A 6 -0.88 17.58 -4.62
C LEU A 6 -2.38 17.44 -4.82
N ASN A 7 -2.82 17.39 -6.08
CA ASN A 7 -4.21 17.04 -6.44
C ASN A 7 -4.45 15.53 -6.27
N ARG A 8 -4.17 15.01 -5.07
CA ARG A 8 -4.25 13.61 -4.69
C ARG A 8 -4.48 13.52 -3.18
N SER A 9 -5.33 12.59 -2.77
CA SER A 9 -5.33 12.07 -1.41
C SER A 9 -4.44 10.82 -1.34
N ALA A 10 -4.23 10.28 -0.15
CA ALA A 10 -3.40 9.10 0.04
C ALA A 10 -4.06 8.06 0.95
N ILE A 11 -3.66 6.81 0.81
CA ILE A 11 -3.93 5.73 1.75
C ILE A 11 -2.59 5.16 2.18
N VAL A 12 -2.32 5.18 3.49
CA VAL A 12 -1.17 4.48 4.06
C VAL A 12 -1.60 3.05 4.33
N ILE A 13 -0.85 2.09 3.78
CA ILE A 13 -1.07 0.67 3.98
C ILE A 13 -0.05 0.18 5.00
N ARG A 14 -0.56 -0.33 6.12
CA ARG A 14 0.25 -0.85 7.22
C ARG A 14 0.07 -2.35 7.34
N PRO A 15 1.14 -3.14 7.17
CA PRO A 15 1.11 -4.57 7.38
C PRO A 15 0.58 -4.96 8.77
N LYS A 16 -0.14 -6.07 8.82
CA LYS A 16 -0.50 -6.82 10.03
C LYS A 16 0.27 -8.14 10.03
N GLN A 17 0.20 -8.85 11.16
CA GLN A 17 0.90 -10.12 11.37
C GLN A 17 0.75 -11.15 10.23
N PRO A 18 -0.44 -11.32 9.59
CA PRO A 18 -0.58 -12.30 8.50
C PRO A 18 0.36 -12.08 7.32
N LEU A 19 0.66 -10.82 6.96
CA LEU A 19 1.64 -10.53 5.91
C LEU A 19 3.04 -10.94 6.34
N ALA A 20 3.45 -10.57 7.56
CA ALA A 20 4.76 -10.92 8.09
C ALA A 20 4.96 -12.45 8.15
N ASP A 21 3.94 -13.18 8.62
CA ASP A 21 3.96 -14.64 8.69
C ASP A 21 4.01 -15.29 7.31
N TRP A 22 3.36 -14.70 6.31
CA TRP A 22 3.42 -15.19 4.93
C TRP A 22 4.78 -14.89 4.30
N ALA A 23 5.25 -13.65 4.39
CA ALA A 23 6.55 -13.23 3.84
C ALA A 23 7.70 -14.05 4.42
N ALA A 24 7.71 -14.33 5.74
CA ALA A 24 8.70 -15.18 6.39
C ALA A 24 8.74 -16.64 5.87
N ARG A 25 7.66 -17.11 5.23
CA ARG A 25 7.67 -18.41 4.54
C ARG A 25 8.16 -18.33 3.11
N VAL A 26 7.87 -17.23 2.43
CA VAL A 26 8.25 -16.99 1.03
C VAL A 26 9.75 -16.70 0.91
N ALA A 27 10.28 -15.90 1.82
CA ALA A 27 11.70 -15.53 1.90
C ALA A 27 12.30 -15.97 3.25
N PRO A 28 12.48 -17.29 3.48
CA PRO A 28 12.96 -17.82 4.77
C PRO A 28 14.39 -17.41 5.14
N GLU A 29 15.17 -16.90 4.18
CA GLU A 29 16.50 -16.34 4.37
C GLU A 29 16.50 -14.89 4.88
N GLU A 30 15.36 -14.19 4.80
CA GLU A 30 15.22 -12.82 5.28
C GLU A 30 14.72 -12.76 6.73
N GLU A 31 15.31 -11.86 7.53
CA GLU A 31 14.80 -11.58 8.88
C GLU A 31 13.59 -10.65 8.77
N ILE A 32 12.41 -11.24 8.71
CA ILE A 32 11.15 -10.51 8.57
C ILE A 32 10.51 -10.27 9.93
N ASP A 33 10.36 -9.01 10.29
CA ASP A 33 9.67 -8.60 11.50
C ASP A 33 8.56 -7.58 11.21
N LEU A 34 7.42 -7.72 11.88
CA LEU A 34 6.25 -6.88 11.65
C LEU A 34 6.52 -5.40 11.96
N ALA A 35 7.40 -5.10 12.92
CA ALA A 35 7.65 -3.71 13.31
C ALA A 35 8.42 -2.97 12.20
N THR A 36 9.40 -3.62 11.59
CA THR A 36 10.15 -3.12 10.43
C THR A 36 9.23 -2.99 9.22
N LEU A 37 8.42 -4.01 8.89
CA LEU A 37 7.45 -3.92 7.80
C LEU A 37 6.47 -2.75 7.97
N ARG A 38 5.99 -2.51 9.19
CA ARG A 38 5.11 -1.37 9.50
C ARG A 38 5.82 -0.02 9.44
N MET A 39 7.11 0.01 9.74
CA MET A 39 7.93 1.23 9.71
C MET A 39 8.25 1.64 8.27
N GLU A 40 8.52 0.67 7.39
CA GLU A 40 8.70 0.91 5.97
C GLU A 40 7.38 1.37 5.35
N GLY A 41 6.34 0.53 5.44
CA GLY A 41 4.98 0.82 4.96
C GLY A 41 4.90 1.27 3.49
N THR A 42 3.67 1.43 2.99
CA THR A 42 3.48 1.92 1.63
C THR A 42 2.41 3.00 1.59
N VAL A 43 2.64 4.04 0.78
CA VAL A 43 1.66 5.11 0.54
C VAL A 43 1.17 5.02 -0.89
N TYR A 44 -0.14 4.88 -1.04
CA TYR A 44 -0.81 4.88 -2.34
C TYR A 44 -1.52 6.20 -2.54
N LEU A 45 -1.17 6.93 -3.59
CA LEU A 45 -1.88 8.15 -3.98
C LEU A 45 -3.14 7.78 -4.76
N ILE A 46 -4.27 8.33 -4.34
CA ILE A 46 -5.58 8.17 -4.98
C ILE A 46 -6.08 9.52 -5.49
N ASP A 47 -7.11 9.50 -6.32
CA ASP A 47 -7.82 10.74 -6.68
C ASP A 47 -8.25 11.48 -5.42
N GLU A 48 -8.31 12.81 -5.50
CA GLU A 48 -8.71 13.65 -4.38
C GLU A 48 -10.10 13.25 -3.87
N VAL A 49 -10.22 13.08 -2.56
CA VAL A 49 -11.48 12.77 -1.90
C VAL A 49 -11.81 13.85 -0.87
N GLU A 50 -13.05 14.32 -0.90
CA GLU A 50 -13.51 15.41 -0.02
C GLU A 50 -14.08 14.89 1.31
N GLN A 51 -14.48 13.62 1.38
CA GLN A 51 -15.15 13.01 2.53
C GLN A 51 -14.77 11.55 2.70
N GLU A 52 -14.98 11.02 3.92
CA GLU A 52 -14.60 9.66 4.32
C GLU A 52 -15.14 8.56 3.39
N SER A 53 -16.37 8.70 2.90
CA SER A 53 -16.96 7.71 1.98
C SER A 53 -16.16 7.56 0.68
N GLY A 54 -15.49 8.62 0.22
CA GLY A 54 -14.64 8.58 -0.96
C GLY A 54 -13.44 7.64 -0.78
N PHE A 55 -12.88 7.55 0.42
CA PHE A 55 -11.81 6.59 0.72
C PHE A 55 -12.30 5.15 0.69
N VAL A 56 -13.48 4.88 1.28
CA VAL A 56 -14.07 3.54 1.26
C VAL A 56 -14.33 3.07 -0.16
N GLU A 57 -14.85 3.96 -1.02
CA GLU A 57 -15.07 3.66 -2.42
C GLU A 57 -13.76 3.46 -3.20
N ALA A 58 -12.77 4.33 -2.98
CA ALA A 58 -11.46 4.23 -3.63
C ALA A 58 -10.75 2.93 -3.25
N LEU A 59 -10.75 2.58 -1.95
CA LEU A 59 -10.19 1.33 -1.45
C LEU A 59 -10.97 0.12 -1.95
N GLY A 60 -12.30 0.18 -1.98
CA GLY A 60 -13.14 -0.88 -2.54
C GLY A 60 -12.87 -1.18 -4.02
N ARG A 61 -12.47 -0.17 -4.81
CA ARG A 61 -12.03 -0.36 -6.19
C ARG A 61 -10.56 -0.76 -6.32
N GLY A 62 -9.71 -0.32 -5.39
CA GLY A 62 -8.25 -0.43 -5.48
C GLY A 62 -7.62 -1.53 -4.63
N TRP A 63 -8.34 -2.16 -3.71
CA TRP A 63 -7.77 -3.11 -2.73
C TRP A 63 -6.98 -4.22 -3.40
N ARG A 64 -7.46 -4.71 -4.55
CA ARG A 64 -6.83 -5.82 -5.27
C ARG A 64 -5.47 -5.40 -5.82
N THR A 65 -5.42 -4.28 -6.54
CA THR A 65 -4.16 -3.75 -7.09
C THR A 65 -3.15 -3.43 -5.99
N ILE A 66 -3.62 -2.88 -4.86
CA ILE A 66 -2.76 -2.65 -3.69
C ILE A 66 -2.24 -3.98 -3.15
N PHE A 67 -3.11 -4.96 -2.92
CA PHE A 67 -2.71 -6.25 -2.35
C PHE A 67 -1.71 -6.96 -3.27
N GLU A 68 -1.98 -7.02 -4.57
CA GLU A 68 -1.09 -7.62 -5.56
C GLU A 68 0.28 -6.93 -5.53
N ASN A 69 0.35 -5.60 -5.48
CA ASN A 69 1.61 -4.86 -5.37
C ASN A 69 2.39 -5.17 -4.07
N GLU A 70 1.71 -5.27 -2.93
CA GLU A 70 2.34 -5.63 -1.65
C GLU A 70 2.87 -7.08 -1.66
N LEU A 71 2.20 -8.01 -2.35
CA LEU A 71 2.66 -9.39 -2.50
C LEU A 71 3.82 -9.50 -3.51
N SER A 72 3.77 -8.76 -4.61
CA SER A 72 4.84 -8.71 -5.64
C SER A 72 6.18 -8.27 -5.09
N ALA A 73 6.22 -7.53 -3.97
CA ALA A 73 7.46 -7.16 -3.31
C ALA A 73 8.24 -8.37 -2.76
N TRP A 74 7.56 -9.50 -2.53
CA TRP A 74 8.13 -10.73 -1.99
C TRP A 74 8.16 -11.87 -3.01
N ASP A 75 7.13 -11.96 -3.84
CA ASP A 75 7.00 -12.94 -4.91
C ASP A 75 6.40 -12.27 -6.15
N GLU A 76 7.29 -11.87 -7.06
CA GLU A 76 6.94 -11.16 -8.30
C GLU A 76 6.08 -12.01 -9.23
N PHE A 77 6.33 -13.32 -9.30
CA PHE A 77 5.67 -14.22 -10.25
C PHE A 77 4.34 -14.77 -9.74
N GLY A 78 4.09 -14.67 -8.43
CA GLY A 78 2.83 -15.07 -7.81
C GLY A 78 2.68 -16.58 -7.60
N ASP A 79 3.79 -17.31 -7.57
CA ASP A 79 3.83 -18.76 -7.37
C ASP A 79 3.40 -19.15 -5.94
N ASP A 80 3.66 -18.28 -4.96
CA ASP A 80 3.40 -18.48 -3.53
C ASP A 80 2.29 -17.56 -2.97
N TRP A 81 1.60 -16.83 -3.84
CA TRP A 81 0.51 -15.96 -3.44
C TRP A 81 -0.65 -16.74 -2.80
N PRO A 82 -1.29 -16.18 -1.76
CA PRO A 82 -2.53 -16.76 -1.25
C PRO A 82 -3.62 -16.71 -2.33
N ALA A 83 -4.26 -17.85 -2.59
CA ALA A 83 -5.33 -17.96 -3.59
C ALA A 83 -6.60 -18.58 -3.00
N PRO A 84 -7.80 -18.00 -3.27
CA PRO A 84 -8.04 -16.75 -4.00
C PRO A 84 -7.82 -15.51 -3.12
N LEU A 85 -7.34 -14.41 -3.75
CA LEU A 85 -7.34 -13.09 -3.11
C LEU A 85 -8.77 -12.58 -2.91
N SER A 86 -9.03 -12.00 -1.74
CA SER A 86 -10.33 -11.39 -1.42
C SER A 86 -10.15 -10.11 -0.60
N GLN A 87 -11.12 -9.21 -0.68
CA GLN A 87 -11.12 -7.97 0.11
C GLN A 87 -11.07 -8.25 1.62
N MET A 88 -11.78 -9.28 2.09
CA MET A 88 -11.75 -9.67 3.50
C MET A 88 -10.33 -10.09 3.94
N MET A 89 -9.59 -10.80 3.07
CA MET A 89 -8.20 -11.16 3.35
C MET A 89 -7.32 -9.90 3.39
N PHE A 90 -7.49 -8.99 2.44
CA PHE A 90 -6.79 -7.71 2.46
C PHE A 90 -7.02 -6.95 3.79
N GLU A 91 -8.25 -6.85 4.26
CA GLU A 91 -8.58 -6.19 5.54
C GLU A 91 -7.99 -6.91 6.76
N GLN A 92 -7.78 -8.23 6.68
CA GLN A 92 -7.09 -9.00 7.72
C GLN A 92 -5.58 -8.78 7.71
N TRP A 93 -5.00 -8.54 6.53
CA TRP A 93 -3.56 -8.43 6.31
C TRP A 93 -3.04 -7.00 6.45
N PHE A 94 -3.92 -6.00 6.27
CA PHE A 94 -3.53 -4.61 6.26
C PHE A 94 -4.48 -3.75 7.09
N GLU A 95 -3.92 -2.67 7.62
CA GLU A 95 -4.64 -1.50 8.09
C GLU A 95 -4.48 -0.39 7.05
N ALA A 96 -5.59 0.22 6.63
CA ALA A 96 -5.61 1.28 5.63
C ALA A 96 -5.95 2.62 6.30
N GLU A 97 -4.98 3.52 6.36
CA GLU A 97 -5.12 4.82 7.03
C GLU A 97 -5.30 5.95 5.98
N PRO A 98 -6.47 6.60 5.92
CA PRO A 98 -6.74 7.65 4.94
C PRO A 98 -6.00 8.95 5.27
N GLN A 99 -5.44 9.60 4.24
CA GLN A 99 -4.79 10.90 4.32
C GLN A 99 -5.41 11.84 3.29
N VAL A 100 -6.13 12.87 3.74
CA VAL A 100 -6.88 13.77 2.84
C VAL A 100 -5.95 14.64 2.01
N LEU A 101 -4.90 15.18 2.63
CA LEU A 101 -4.00 16.15 2.02
C LEU A 101 -2.59 15.58 1.86
N ALA A 102 -2.02 15.71 0.67
CA ALA A 102 -0.63 15.43 0.39
C ALA A 102 0.06 16.69 -0.14
N PHE A 103 1.20 17.05 0.44
CA PHE A 103 1.96 18.23 0.04
C PHE A 103 3.34 17.82 -0.47
N ASP A 104 3.72 18.35 -1.64
CA ASP A 104 5.07 18.26 -2.17
C ASP A 104 5.92 19.41 -1.62
N ILE A 105 6.95 19.05 -0.87
CA ILE A 105 7.96 19.97 -0.32
C ILE A 105 9.24 20.02 -1.16
N SER A 106 9.35 19.18 -2.19
CA SER A 106 10.51 19.10 -3.08
C SER A 106 10.55 20.27 -4.06
N SER A 107 11.76 20.71 -4.39
CA SER A 107 11.98 21.63 -5.52
C SER A 107 11.96 20.93 -6.87
N GLU A 108 12.22 19.61 -6.90
CA GLU A 108 12.24 18.82 -8.12
C GLU A 108 10.82 18.47 -8.60
N PRO A 109 10.62 18.24 -9.92
CA PRO A 109 9.34 17.77 -10.44
C PRO A 109 8.96 16.39 -9.88
N LEU A 110 7.67 16.17 -9.63
CA LEU A 110 7.15 14.84 -9.31
C LEU A 110 7.16 13.97 -10.58
N LEU A 111 7.95 12.90 -10.56
CA LEU A 111 8.10 11.95 -11.67
C LEU A 111 7.28 10.69 -11.42
N ARG A 112 6.88 10.01 -12.51
CA ARG A 112 6.19 8.72 -12.47
C ARG A 112 6.87 7.77 -13.45
N ALA A 113 6.93 6.50 -13.08
CA ALA A 113 7.35 5.41 -13.94
C ALA A 113 6.28 4.33 -13.91
N GLU A 114 6.12 3.63 -15.03
CA GLU A 114 5.33 2.40 -15.06
C GLU A 114 6.15 1.31 -14.35
N LEU A 115 5.48 0.48 -13.53
CA LEU A 115 6.07 -0.75 -13.04
C LEU A 115 6.17 -1.72 -14.24
N ALA A 116 7.35 -2.30 -14.45
CA ALA A 116 7.67 -3.17 -15.58
C ALA A 116 7.01 -4.54 -15.45
#